data_AF-A0A418VFJ2-F1
#
_entry.id   AF-A0A418VFJ2-F1
#
_cell.length_a   1.000
_cell.length_b   1.000
_cell.length_c   1.000
_cell.angle_alpha   90.00
_cell.angle_beta   90.00
_cell.angle_gamma   90.00
#
_symmetry.space_group_name_H-M   'P 1'
#
loop_
_entity.id
_entity.type
_entity.pdbx_description
1 polymer ?
#
loop_
_entity_poly.entity_id
_entity_poly.type
_entity_poly.pdbx_seq_one_letter_code
_entity_poly.pdbx_strand_id
1 'polypeptide(L)' 'MKFKEIRKTYQEAGWELIRQRGSHQTWAKGSERETIAGKDSDDVPKGLLKALLNRIQKPKD' A
#
# COMPACT_ATOMS: atom_id res chain seq x y z
N MET A 1 -7.88 -2.44 10.42
CA MET A 1 -6.68 -2.88 9.69
C MET A 1 -5.68 -1.75 9.77
N LYS A 2 -4.48 -2.05 10.24
CA LYS A 2 -3.40 -1.09 10.44
C LYS A 2 -2.62 -0.87 9.14
N PHE A 3 -1.93 0.27 9.02
CA PHE A 3 -1.07 0.54 7.87
C PHE A 3 0.03 -0.52 7.68
N LYS A 4 0.57 -1.08 8.79
CA LYS A 4 1.54 -2.18 8.74
C LYS A 4 1.00 -3.41 8.03
N GLU A 5 -0.27 -3.76 8.29
CA GLU A 5 -0.92 -4.93 7.70
C GLU A 5 -1.10 -4.73 6.19
N ILE A 6 -1.52 -3.53 5.78
CA ILE A 6 -1.69 -3.20 4.36
C ILE A 6 -0.35 -3.23 3.61
N ARG A 7 0.72 -2.69 4.20
CA ARG A 7 2.07 -2.75 3.61
C ARG A 7 2.54 -4.19 3.39
N LYS A 8 2.24 -5.08 4.34
CA LYS A 8 2.50 -6.51 4.21
C LYS A 8 1.70 -7.11 3.04
N THR A 9 0.41 -6.77 2.91
CA THR A 9 -0.40 -7.23 1.77
C THR A 9 0.12 -6.72 0.43
N TYR A 10 0.63 -5.48 0.36
CA TYR A 10 1.30 -4.96 -0.85
C TYR A 10 2.51 -5.82 -1.22
N GLN A 11 3.38 -6.11 -0.24
CA GLN A 11 4.55 -6.97 -0.43
C GLN A 11 4.17 -8.38 -0.91
N GLU A 12 3.17 -9.01 -0.28
CA GLU A 12 2.66 -10.33 -0.69
C GLU A 12 2.06 -10.33 -2.10
N ALA A 13 1.50 -9.20 -2.53
CA ALA A 13 0.99 -8.99 -3.89
C ALA A 13 2.06 -8.61 -4.92
N GLY A 14 3.35 -8.63 -4.54
CA GLY A 14 4.48 -8.34 -5.43
C GLY A 14 4.72 -6.86 -5.67
N TRP A 15 4.23 -5.98 -4.78
CA TRP A 15 4.66 -4.58 -4.75
C TRP A 15 5.95 -4.45 -3.93
N GLU A 16 6.83 -3.57 -4.39
CA GLU A 16 8.13 -3.31 -3.77
C GLU A 16 8.19 -1.89 -3.22
N LEU A 17 8.72 -1.72 -2.01
CA LEU A 17 8.95 -0.40 -1.43
C LEU A 17 10.13 0.27 -2.14
N ILE A 18 9.87 1.35 -2.88
CA ILE A 18 10.91 2.08 -3.63
C ILE A 18 11.39 3.35 -2.93
N ARG A 19 10.60 3.89 -2.00
CA ARG A 19 10.94 5.12 -1.26
C ARG A 19 10.19 5.22 0.06
N GLN A 20 10.86 5.71 1.09
CA GLN A 20 10.22 6.08 2.35
C GLN A 20 10.68 7.48 2.79
N ARG A 21 9.72 8.29 3.27
CA ARG A 21 9.98 9.59 3.92
C ARG A 21 9.03 9.75 5.10
N GLY A 22 9.56 9.56 6.31
CA GLY A 22 8.73 9.51 7.53
C GLY A 22 7.70 8.39 7.45
N SER A 23 6.43 8.73 7.69
CA SER A 23 5.29 7.80 7.60
C SER A 23 4.80 7.55 6.16
N HIS A 24 5.36 8.23 5.16
CA HIS A 24 4.99 8.01 3.75
C HIS A 24 5.90 6.97 3.12
N GLN A 25 5.29 5.94 2.53
CA GLN A 25 5.98 4.91 1.76
C GLN A 25 5.42 4.86 0.34
N THR A 26 6.29 4.90 -0.66
CA THR A 26 5.92 4.72 -2.07
C THR A 26 6.30 3.31 -2.50
N TRP A 27 5.31 2.59 -3.00
CA TRP A 27 5.38 1.21 -3.48
C TRP A 27 5.25 1.19 -5.00
N ALA A 28 5.92 0.24 -5.65
CA ALA A 28 5.86 0.04 -7.09
C ALA A 28 5.61 -1.42 -7.46
N LYS A 29 4.90 -1.65 -8.56
CA LYS A 29 4.73 -2.95 -9.20
C LYS A 29 4.73 -2.76 -10.71
N GLY A 30 5.85 -3.08 -11.36
CA GLY A 30 6.05 -2.72 -12.77
C GLY A 30 6.02 -1.20 -12.98
N SER A 31 5.13 -0.72 -13.84
CA SER A 31 4.93 0.71 -14.09
C SER A 31 4.00 1.40 -13.09
N GLU A 32 3.31 0.65 -12.24
CA GLU A 32 2.40 1.21 -11.25
C GLU A 32 3.15 1.75 -10.03
N ARG A 33 2.62 2.84 -9.46
CA ARG A 33 3.12 3.47 -8.23
C ARG A 33 1.96 3.83 -7.32
N GLU A 34 2.12 3.59 -6.04
CA GLU A 34 1.13 3.90 -5.02
C GLU A 34 1.83 4.43 -3.76
N THR A 35 1.27 5.44 -3.11
CA THR A 35 1.87 6.02 -1.89
C THR A 35 0.96 5.82 -0.70
N ILE A 36 1.48 5.11 0.30
CA ILE A 36 0.78 4.77 1.53
C ILE A 36 1.28 5.70 2.64
N ALA A 37 0.44 6.70 2.93
CA ALA A 37 0.64 7.71 3.97
C ALA A 37 0.06 7.24 5.31
N GLY A 38 0.90 6.84 6.26
CA GLY A 38 0.40 6.43 7.59
C GLY A 38 1.46 5.83 8.48
N LYS A 39 1.33 6.00 9.79
CA LYS A 39 2.17 5.28 10.75
C LYS A 39 1.71 3.84 10.83
N ASP A 40 2.64 2.91 11.02
CA ASP A 40 2.36 1.48 11.09
C ASP A 40 1.29 1.12 12.15
N SER A 41 1.23 1.87 13.24
CA SER A 41 0.29 1.69 14.36
C SER A 41 -1.11 2.23 14.12
N ASP A 42 -1.31 3.08 13.11
CA ASP A 42 -2.57 3.78 12.90
C ASP A 42 -3.54 2.89 12.10
N ASP A 43 -4.84 3.04 12.36
CA ASP A 43 -5.87 2.40 11.55
C ASP A 43 -6.01 3.10 10.19
N VAL A 44 -6.17 2.29 9.14
CA VAL A 44 -6.43 2.79 7.80
C VAL A 44 -7.91 3.21 7.73
N PRO A 45 -8.22 4.47 7.35
CA PRO A 45 -9.60 4.91 7.16
C PRO A 45 -10.32 4.03 6.14
N LYS A 46 -11.60 3.72 6.36
CA LYS A 46 -12.38 2.76 5.53
C LYS A 46 -12.32 3.07 4.03
N GLY A 47 -12.42 4.34 3.63
CA GLY A 47 -12.34 4.75 2.23
C GLY A 47 -10.97 4.48 1.61
N LEU A 48 -9.90 4.81 2.33
CA LEU A 48 -8.53 4.54 1.90
C LEU A 48 -8.25 3.03 1.84
N LEU A 49 -8.73 2.27 2.82
CA LEU A 49 -8.61 0.82 2.85
C LEU A 49 -9.20 0.18 1.59
N LYS A 50 -10.42 0.58 1.21
CA LYS A 50 -11.07 0.10 -0.02
C LYS A 50 -10.26 0.44 -1.27
N ALA A 51 -9.74 1.67 -1.37
CA ALA A 51 -8.92 2.09 -2.51
C ALA A 51 -7.61 1.28 -2.61
N LEU A 52 -6.92 1.07 -1.49
CA LEU A 52 -5.65 0.34 -1.44
C LEU A 52 -5.84 -1.15 -1.75
N LEU A 53 -6.90 -1.79 -1.26
CA LEU A 53 -7.19 -3.19 -1.59
C LEU A 53 -7.61 -3.38 -3.05
N ASN A 54 -8.30 -2.41 -3.64
CA ASN A 54 -8.64 -2.45 -5.07
C ASN A 54 -7.38 -2.39 -5.95
N ARG A 55 -6.34 -1.66 -5.53
CA ARG A 55 -5.04 -1.62 -6.23
C ARG A 55 -4.33 -2.97 -6.26
N ILE A 56 -4.47 -3.75 -5.19
CA ILE A 56 -3.87 -5.08 -5.09
C ILE A 56 -4.61 -6.10 -5.96
N GLN A 57 -5.93 -5.99 -6.06
CA GLN A 57 -6.78 -6.98 -6.72
C GLN A 57 -6.91 -6.81 -8.24
N LYS A 58 -6.47 -5.69 -8.81
CA LYS A 58 -6.55 -5.49 -10.26
C LYS A 58 -5.68 -6.54 -10.98
N PRO A 59 -6.26 -7.41 -11.83
CA PRO A 59 -5.49 -8.29 -12.70
C PRO A 59 -4.66 -7.43 -13.66
N LYS A 60 -3.48 -7.94 -14.04
CA LYS A 60 -2.73 -7.42 -15.18
C LYS A 60 -3.60 -7.68 -16.42
N ASP A 61 -4.01 -6.62 -17.11
CA ASP A 61 -4.50 -6.70 -18.49
C ASP A 61 -3.39 -7.21 -19.41
#